data_AF-A0A2I9DSR2-F1
#
_entry.id   AF-A0A2I9DSR2-F1
#
_cell.length_a   1.000
_cell.length_b   1.000
_cell.length_c   1.000
_cell.angle_alpha   90.00
_cell.angle_beta   90.00
_cell.angle_gamma   90.00
#
_symmetry.space_group_name_H-M   'P 1'
#
loop_
_entity.id
_entity.type
_entity.pdbx_description
1 polymer ?
#
loop_
_entity_poly.entity_id
_entity_poly.type
_entity_poly.pdbx_seq_one_letter_code
_entity_poly.pdbx_strand_id
1 'polypeptide(L)'
;MPTHTPLSRGDLSVQPFLRATNARGPAERNRSNGEGATGDGRALTLNGRVYARGLGVHAGSSLSFALGGRCRLFMARVGVDDEVGDRGSVVFQVYADQSKVYDSGPMTGRSATKTVIVPVTGAGELRLVVTDGGDGNGGDHADWVSPQVLGCALNSSPAPRAATRPPVSSPTARRAATPGPAARPAAPQTPASGPVVYRAPITITRGGVYSGNWASSDGTPAVTIRTSEPVVIENARLRGRGDLVRGFGVNLTLRNVQGENLPPNAAGRAPGHAVLVEEIQNLTVENSSFVRGGIYVRKFLGRGAQGIRIRRNTFANIDGRQSGGVRGFSGRVDRRQMVQFNDVQGIPNAEIAWNQVVNRPGESAVEDNINLHASSGTPQSPILIHDNYIQGAYPMNPASQKGYSGGGIMLGDGKVKSPLGNGYVRAWGNQIVSTTNYGIAIAGGSGIEAYGNRVVSSGRLPDGRPIAAMNVGMYVWDINGASNLRPATFGRNVLRDNVSGWTRVGADGRENNNPMWLPHCTLNGSRCANNRDLGKVTLATERAEWDLWQQKLRAAGVAVGAR
;
A
#
# COMPACT_ATOMS: atom_id res chain seq x y z
N MET A 1 6.02 39.96 11.74
CA MET A 1 6.49 38.93 10.79
C MET A 1 5.27 38.18 10.26
N PRO A 2 5.16 37.88 8.95
CA PRO A 2 3.98 37.19 8.42
C PRO A 2 3.89 35.79 9.00
N THR A 3 2.73 35.47 9.56
CA THR A 3 2.38 34.16 10.11
C THR A 3 2.19 33.18 8.95
N HIS A 4 3.16 32.28 8.74
CA HIS A 4 3.03 31.23 7.75
C HIS A 4 1.95 30.23 8.16
N THR A 5 0.89 30.16 7.36
CA THR A 5 -0.12 29.08 7.41
C THR A 5 0.60 27.72 7.33
N PRO A 6 0.35 26.78 8.25
CA PRO A 6 0.95 25.45 8.17
C PRO A 6 0.55 24.79 6.84
N LEU A 7 1.50 24.10 6.20
CA LEU A 7 1.34 23.37 4.92
C LEU A 7 0.12 22.45 5.00
N SER A 8 -1.06 22.95 4.60
CA SER A 8 -2.28 22.17 4.70
C SER A 8 -2.24 21.12 3.57
N ARG A 9 -2.10 19.84 3.94
CA ARG A 9 -2.22 18.68 3.05
C ARG A 9 -1.14 18.49 1.99
N GLY A 10 -0.08 19.31 1.97
CA GLY A 10 1.09 19.11 1.10
C GLY A 10 0.89 19.46 -0.38
N ASP A 11 -0.30 19.87 -0.81
CA ASP A 11 -0.55 20.27 -2.21
C ASP A 11 -0.04 21.69 -2.48
N LEU A 12 0.97 21.82 -3.35
CA LEU A 12 1.62 23.08 -3.70
C LEU A 12 0.78 23.97 -4.61
N SER A 13 -0.23 23.42 -5.30
CA SER A 13 -1.15 24.23 -6.13
C SER A 13 -1.98 25.22 -5.32
N VAL A 14 -2.09 25.01 -4.00
CA VAL A 14 -2.78 25.89 -3.05
C VAL A 14 -1.86 26.50 -1.98
N GLN A 15 -0.56 26.15 -1.96
CA GLN A 15 0.38 26.78 -1.03
C GLN A 15 0.79 28.17 -1.50
N PRO A 16 0.96 29.14 -0.59
CA PRO A 16 1.50 30.44 -0.94
C PRO A 16 2.93 30.29 -1.48
N PHE A 17 3.25 31.04 -2.54
CA PHE A 17 4.63 31.14 -3.00
C PHE A 17 5.42 32.01 -2.02
N LEU A 18 6.63 31.58 -1.65
CA LEU A 18 7.60 32.46 -1.02
C LEU A 18 8.09 33.52 -2.02
N ARG A 19 8.35 33.07 -3.25
CA ARG A 19 8.76 33.87 -4.40
C ARG A 19 8.24 33.18 -5.65
N ALA A 20 7.82 33.96 -6.65
CA ALA A 20 7.39 33.47 -7.94
C ALA A 20 7.90 34.41 -9.03
N THR A 21 8.61 33.86 -10.01
CA THR A 21 8.94 34.53 -11.27
C THR A 21 8.44 33.68 -12.41
N ASN A 22 8.04 34.33 -13.51
CA ASN A 22 7.50 33.69 -14.70
C ASN A 22 7.79 34.60 -15.89
N ALA A 23 8.17 34.05 -17.05
CA ALA A 23 8.62 34.90 -18.17
C ALA A 23 7.48 35.58 -18.94
N ARG A 24 6.27 34.99 -18.89
CA ARG A 24 5.05 35.54 -19.51
C ARG A 24 3.90 35.44 -18.53
N GLY A 25 3.31 36.58 -18.19
CA GLY A 25 2.20 36.65 -17.25
C GLY A 25 2.50 36.05 -15.88
N PRO A 26 1.49 35.98 -14.99
CA PRO A 26 1.63 35.33 -13.70
C PRO A 26 1.70 33.80 -13.84
N ALA A 27 2.23 33.13 -12.80
CA ALA A 27 2.10 31.68 -12.68
C ALA A 27 0.66 31.34 -12.27
N GLU A 28 0.04 30.43 -13.02
CA GLU A 28 -1.38 30.10 -12.89
C GLU A 28 -1.61 28.93 -11.94
N ARG A 29 -2.71 28.96 -11.19
CA ARG A 29 -3.10 27.88 -10.28
C ARG A 29 -4.26 27.09 -10.86
N ASN A 30 -4.05 25.79 -11.03
CA ASN A 30 -5.03 24.83 -11.56
C ASN A 30 -5.48 25.15 -13.01
N ARG A 31 -4.66 25.90 -13.75
CA ARG A 31 -4.84 26.31 -15.13
C ARG A 31 -3.48 26.36 -15.82
N SER A 32 -3.44 26.18 -17.14
CA SER A 32 -2.25 26.41 -17.97
C SER A 32 -1.83 27.88 -17.91
N ASN A 33 -0.65 28.25 -18.43
CA ASN A 33 -0.27 29.67 -18.55
C ASN A 33 -1.01 30.31 -19.74
N GLY A 34 -1.65 31.47 -19.58
CA GLY A 34 -2.31 32.19 -20.70
C GLY A 34 -1.56 33.45 -21.17
N GLU A 35 -0.29 33.61 -20.78
CA GLU A 35 0.63 34.71 -21.09
C GLU A 35 0.28 36.11 -20.55
N GLY A 36 -0.98 36.44 -20.33
CA GLY A 36 -1.45 37.82 -20.09
C GLY A 36 -1.81 38.11 -18.63
N ALA A 37 -3.08 37.87 -18.29
CA ALA A 37 -3.70 38.24 -17.03
C ALA A 37 -3.90 37.01 -16.13
N THR A 38 -4.03 37.20 -14.81
CA THR A 38 -4.32 36.07 -13.93
C THR A 38 -5.63 35.37 -14.31
N GLY A 39 -5.59 34.05 -14.47
CA GLY A 39 -6.76 33.20 -14.70
C GLY A 39 -7.23 33.12 -16.16
N ASP A 40 -6.45 33.63 -17.11
CA ASP A 40 -6.71 33.52 -18.56
C ASP A 40 -6.34 32.15 -19.16
N GLY A 41 -5.59 31.35 -18.41
CA GLY A 41 -5.19 29.98 -18.76
C GLY A 41 -6.36 28.99 -18.89
N ARG A 42 -6.14 27.97 -19.73
CA ARG A 42 -7.08 26.85 -19.95
C ARG A 42 -6.94 25.78 -18.87
N ALA A 43 -7.66 24.67 -19.03
CA ALA A 43 -7.47 23.52 -18.15
C ALA A 43 -6.09 22.90 -18.39
N LEU A 44 -5.38 22.53 -17.32
CA LEU A 44 -4.09 21.84 -17.40
C LEU A 44 -4.26 20.53 -18.16
N THR A 45 -3.53 20.35 -19.25
CA THR A 45 -3.63 19.18 -20.11
C THR A 45 -2.25 18.67 -20.49
N LEU A 46 -1.94 17.42 -20.12
CA LEU A 46 -0.68 16.79 -20.52
C LEU A 46 -0.96 15.46 -21.21
N ASN A 47 -0.46 15.32 -22.44
CA ASN A 47 -0.54 14.11 -23.25
C ASN A 47 -1.99 13.57 -23.37
N GLY A 48 -2.93 14.48 -23.66
CA GLY A 48 -4.35 14.21 -23.86
C GLY A 48 -5.16 14.02 -22.57
N ARG A 49 -4.55 14.25 -21.40
CA ARG A 49 -5.22 14.08 -20.10
C ARG A 49 -5.40 15.41 -19.39
N VAL A 50 -6.65 15.72 -19.03
CA VAL A 50 -7.02 16.88 -18.23
C VAL A 50 -6.70 16.65 -16.74
N TYR A 51 -6.16 17.67 -16.09
CA TYR A 51 -5.84 17.67 -14.66
C TYR A 51 -6.52 18.82 -13.92
N ALA A 52 -7.17 18.50 -12.80
CA ALA A 52 -7.89 19.49 -12.00
C ALA A 52 -6.98 20.33 -11.08
N ARG A 53 -5.73 19.90 -10.86
CA ARG A 53 -4.81 20.51 -9.89
C ARG A 53 -3.39 20.61 -10.44
N GLY A 54 -2.79 21.78 -10.29
CA GLY A 54 -1.42 22.03 -10.75
C GLY A 54 -1.04 23.50 -10.75
N LEU A 55 0.09 23.79 -11.38
CA LEU A 55 0.64 25.13 -11.58
C LEU A 55 1.05 25.24 -13.05
N GLY A 56 0.43 26.14 -13.80
CA GLY A 56 0.80 26.46 -15.19
C GLY A 56 1.79 27.62 -15.21
N VAL A 57 2.90 27.45 -15.91
CA VAL A 57 3.96 28.46 -16.02
C VAL A 57 4.45 28.59 -17.44
N HIS A 58 5.21 29.65 -17.70
CA HIS A 58 6.00 29.81 -18.91
C HIS A 58 7.48 29.54 -18.59
N ALA A 59 8.26 28.95 -19.51
CA ALA A 59 9.69 28.76 -19.29
C ALA A 59 10.43 30.09 -19.02
N GLY A 60 11.45 30.04 -18.16
CA GLY A 60 12.00 31.20 -17.45
C GLY A 60 11.31 31.43 -16.09
N SER A 61 10.71 30.39 -15.51
CA SER A 61 9.97 30.46 -14.26
C SER A 61 10.71 29.86 -13.06
N SER A 62 10.39 30.38 -11.88
CA SER A 62 10.90 29.88 -10.60
C SER A 62 9.86 30.11 -9.50
N LEU A 63 9.31 29.03 -8.94
CA LEU A 63 8.34 29.07 -7.84
C LEU A 63 8.96 28.45 -6.58
N SER A 64 9.05 29.22 -5.50
CA SER A 64 9.63 28.79 -4.24
C SER A 64 8.59 28.56 -3.15
N PHE A 65 8.77 27.50 -2.35
CA PHE A 65 7.90 27.11 -1.24
C PHE A 65 8.70 26.82 0.03
N ALA A 66 8.18 27.25 1.19
CA ALA A 66 8.76 26.92 2.48
C ALA A 66 8.48 25.45 2.84
N LEU A 67 9.53 24.65 2.98
CA LEU A 67 9.44 23.31 3.57
C LEU A 67 9.77 23.32 5.07
N GLY A 68 10.66 24.22 5.49
CA GLY A 68 11.11 24.38 6.87
C GLY A 68 11.83 23.15 7.45
N GLY A 69 12.44 22.32 6.59
CA GLY A 69 13.11 21.08 7.00
C GLY A 69 12.16 19.95 7.40
N ARG A 70 10.84 20.15 7.25
CA ARG A 70 9.81 19.25 7.81
C ARG A 70 9.37 18.17 6.85
N CYS A 71 9.49 18.40 5.55
CA CYS A 71 9.00 17.50 4.50
C CYS A 71 10.08 16.53 4.02
N ARG A 72 9.68 15.41 3.43
CA ARG A 72 10.59 14.30 3.07
C ARG A 72 10.67 14.04 1.58
N LEU A 73 9.58 14.26 0.85
CA LEU A 73 9.46 13.92 -0.56
C LEU A 73 8.70 15.02 -1.31
N PHE A 74 9.18 15.43 -2.49
CA PHE A 74 8.42 16.21 -3.45
C PHE A 74 8.01 15.31 -4.61
N MET A 75 6.76 15.44 -5.06
CA MET A 75 6.21 14.71 -6.20
C MET A 75 5.41 15.63 -7.11
N ALA A 76 5.51 15.45 -8.42
CA ALA A 76 4.67 16.12 -9.41
C ALA A 76 4.60 15.30 -10.69
N ARG A 77 3.69 15.64 -11.59
CA ARG A 77 3.80 15.31 -13.02
C ARG A 77 4.16 16.57 -13.78
N VAL A 78 4.97 16.44 -14.82
CA VAL A 78 5.46 17.57 -15.59
C VAL A 78 5.35 17.30 -17.09
N GLY A 79 5.07 18.35 -17.84
CA GLY A 79 5.01 18.32 -19.30
C GLY A 79 4.69 19.70 -19.89
N VAL A 80 4.89 19.83 -21.19
CA VAL A 80 4.39 20.97 -21.96
C VAL A 80 2.87 20.83 -22.08
N ASP A 81 2.12 21.91 -21.85
CA ASP A 81 0.65 21.87 -21.92
C ASP A 81 0.17 21.58 -23.35
N ASP A 82 -0.87 20.75 -23.49
CA ASP A 82 -1.36 20.31 -24.80
C ASP A 82 -1.89 21.49 -25.66
N GLU A 83 -2.25 22.64 -25.07
CA GLU A 83 -2.76 23.81 -25.80
C GLU A 83 -1.73 24.43 -26.76
N VAL A 84 -0.44 24.24 -26.51
CA VAL A 84 0.62 24.73 -27.39
C VAL A 84 0.98 23.75 -28.51
N GLY A 85 0.44 22.52 -28.46
CA GLY A 85 0.80 21.44 -29.38
C GLY A 85 2.31 21.18 -29.35
N ASP A 86 2.92 21.00 -30.52
CA ASP A 86 4.35 20.67 -30.64
C ASP A 86 5.31 21.86 -30.52
N ARG A 87 4.80 23.05 -30.16
CA ARG A 87 5.57 24.31 -30.22
C ARG A 87 6.51 24.53 -29.03
N GLY A 88 6.14 24.04 -27.83
CA GLY A 88 6.91 24.26 -26.61
C GLY A 88 8.06 23.28 -26.40
N SER A 89 9.11 23.74 -25.75
CA SER A 89 10.34 23.00 -25.46
C SER A 89 10.96 23.52 -24.16
N VAL A 90 10.93 22.71 -23.11
CA VAL A 90 11.26 23.15 -21.74
C VAL A 90 12.10 22.14 -20.98
N VAL A 91 12.76 22.59 -19.91
CA VAL A 91 13.40 21.70 -18.92
C VAL A 91 12.85 22.00 -17.53
N PHE A 92 12.27 20.98 -16.89
CA PHE A 92 11.82 21.03 -15.51
C PHE A 92 12.96 20.68 -14.56
N GLN A 93 13.18 21.54 -13.56
CA GLN A 93 14.20 21.33 -12.54
C GLN A 93 13.58 21.52 -11.15
N VAL A 94 14.03 20.69 -10.20
CA VAL A 94 13.65 20.81 -8.79
C VAL A 94 14.89 21.05 -7.98
N TYR A 95 14.85 22.08 -7.14
CA TYR A 95 15.89 22.39 -6.17
C TYR A 95 15.37 22.20 -4.76
N ALA A 96 16.13 21.48 -3.95
CA ALA A 96 15.98 21.39 -2.50
C ALA A 96 17.09 22.25 -1.88
N ASP A 97 16.72 23.39 -1.30
CA ASP A 97 17.62 24.51 -1.01
C ASP A 97 18.48 24.87 -2.25
N GLN A 98 19.81 24.76 -2.14
CA GLN A 98 20.73 25.06 -3.24
C GLN A 98 21.01 23.85 -4.15
N SER A 99 20.57 22.64 -3.77
CA SER A 99 20.88 21.41 -4.50
C SER A 99 19.84 21.13 -5.57
N LYS A 100 20.26 21.01 -6.85
CA LYS A 100 19.39 20.49 -7.91
C LYS A 100 19.20 18.99 -7.69
N VAL A 101 17.98 18.60 -7.31
CA VAL A 101 17.62 17.20 -7.01
C VAL A 101 16.87 16.53 -8.17
N TYR A 102 16.39 17.31 -9.13
CA TYR A 102 15.74 16.81 -10.34
C TYR A 102 16.10 17.67 -11.55
N ASP A 103 16.21 17.02 -12.71
CA ASP A 103 16.28 17.63 -14.02
C ASP A 103 15.56 16.68 -15.00
N SER A 104 14.56 17.17 -15.74
CA SER A 104 13.83 16.34 -16.69
C SER A 104 14.63 16.04 -17.96
N GLY A 105 15.68 16.81 -18.24
CA GLY A 105 16.14 17.06 -19.61
C GLY A 105 15.06 17.77 -20.45
N PRO A 106 15.35 18.06 -21.74
CA PRO A 106 14.38 18.68 -22.63
C PRO A 106 13.07 17.89 -22.72
N MET A 107 11.96 18.60 -22.72
CA MET A 107 10.60 18.11 -22.90
C MET A 107 9.89 19.00 -23.90
N THR A 108 9.31 18.41 -24.92
CA THR A 108 8.48 19.10 -25.91
C THR A 108 7.00 18.73 -25.76
N GLY A 109 6.11 19.36 -26.53
CA GLY A 109 4.69 18.96 -26.62
C GLY A 109 4.46 17.48 -26.96
N ARG A 110 5.42 16.83 -27.63
CA ARG A 110 5.36 15.38 -27.94
C ARG A 110 5.86 14.48 -26.82
N SER A 111 6.50 15.07 -25.80
CA SER A 111 7.07 14.30 -24.71
C SER A 111 5.98 13.71 -23.85
N ALA A 112 6.08 12.42 -23.56
CA ALA A 112 5.22 11.82 -22.55
C ALA A 112 5.37 12.55 -21.21
N THR A 113 4.24 12.73 -20.50
CA THR A 113 4.22 13.29 -19.15
C THR A 113 5.21 12.56 -18.25
N LYS A 114 6.18 13.29 -17.68
CA LYS A 114 7.15 12.71 -16.74
C LYS A 114 6.61 12.82 -15.31
N THR A 115 6.93 11.82 -14.49
CA THR A 115 6.64 11.88 -13.05
C THR A 115 7.92 12.23 -12.30
N VAL A 116 7.85 13.28 -11.49
CA VAL A 116 8.92 13.74 -10.61
C VAL A 116 8.67 13.16 -9.22
N ILE A 117 9.65 12.47 -8.64
CA ILE A 117 9.63 11.97 -7.26
C ILE A 117 11.05 12.12 -6.70
N VAL A 118 11.28 13.12 -5.87
CA VAL A 118 12.62 13.42 -5.35
C VAL A 118 12.62 13.66 -3.84
N PRO A 119 13.64 13.15 -3.10
CA PRO A 119 13.78 13.45 -1.69
C PRO A 119 14.03 14.95 -1.47
N VAL A 120 13.36 15.52 -0.46
CA VAL A 120 13.54 16.91 0.00
C VAL A 120 13.79 16.96 1.51
N THR A 121 14.25 15.84 2.06
CA THR A 121 14.47 15.66 3.49
C THR A 121 15.47 16.69 4.02
N GLY A 122 15.05 17.44 5.04
CA GLY A 122 15.89 18.44 5.69
C GLY A 122 15.99 19.77 4.93
N ALA A 123 15.41 19.88 3.74
CA ALA A 123 15.43 21.10 2.96
C ALA A 123 14.53 22.18 3.58
N GLY A 124 15.05 23.41 3.67
CA GLY A 124 14.30 24.57 4.13
C GLY A 124 13.35 25.11 3.07
N GLU A 125 13.77 25.10 1.81
CA GLU A 125 13.05 25.63 0.65
C GLU A 125 12.99 24.59 -0.48
N LEU A 126 11.85 24.54 -1.17
CA LEU A 126 11.68 23.83 -2.43
C LEU A 126 11.49 24.85 -3.54
N ARG A 127 12.24 24.74 -4.63
CA ARG A 127 12.12 25.61 -5.79
C ARG A 127 11.88 24.81 -7.05
N LEU A 128 10.76 25.10 -7.72
CA LEU A 128 10.33 24.52 -8.98
C LEU A 128 10.71 25.47 -10.10
N VAL A 129 11.53 25.02 -11.04
CA VAL A 129 12.10 25.85 -12.10
C VAL A 129 11.76 25.25 -13.45
N VAL A 130 11.35 26.09 -14.40
CA VAL A 130 11.26 25.69 -15.81
C VAL A 130 12.17 26.60 -16.61
N THR A 131 13.12 26.02 -17.34
CA THR A 131 13.97 26.74 -18.29
C THR A 131 13.55 26.42 -19.72
N ASP A 132 13.99 27.26 -20.65
CA ASP A 132 13.96 26.97 -22.09
C ASP A 132 14.69 25.64 -22.39
N GLY A 133 14.18 24.89 -23.36
CA GLY A 133 14.75 23.65 -23.88
C GLY A 133 15.93 23.85 -24.83
N GLY A 134 16.20 25.08 -25.24
CA GLY A 134 17.38 25.50 -26.01
C GLY A 134 17.07 26.03 -27.41
N ASP A 135 15.80 26.25 -27.73
CA ASP A 135 15.28 26.74 -29.01
C ASP A 135 14.53 28.08 -28.87
N GLY A 136 14.57 28.69 -27.68
CA GLY A 136 13.90 29.94 -27.37
C GLY A 136 12.49 29.72 -26.85
N ASN A 137 11.93 30.74 -26.21
CA ASN A 137 10.78 30.54 -25.31
C ASN A 137 9.40 30.52 -25.98
N GLY A 138 9.32 30.23 -27.28
CA GLY A 138 8.09 30.34 -28.06
C GLY A 138 7.12 29.18 -27.78
N GLY A 139 6.03 29.42 -27.05
CA GLY A 139 5.05 28.37 -26.74
C GLY A 139 5.46 27.47 -25.57
N ASP A 140 6.36 27.92 -24.71
CA ASP A 140 6.88 27.17 -23.56
C ASP A 140 5.92 27.14 -22.37
N HIS A 141 4.67 26.77 -22.62
CA HIS A 141 3.66 26.60 -21.58
C HIS A 141 3.90 25.24 -20.93
N ALA A 142 4.19 25.26 -19.64
CA ALA A 142 4.69 24.13 -18.90
C ALA A 142 3.88 23.94 -17.62
N ASP A 143 3.45 22.71 -17.36
CA ASP A 143 2.61 22.42 -16.22
C ASP A 143 3.32 21.57 -15.18
N TRP A 144 3.27 22.01 -13.94
CA TRP A 144 3.47 21.16 -12.76
C TRP A 144 2.11 20.64 -12.31
N VAL A 145 1.75 19.43 -12.71
CA VAL A 145 0.47 18.79 -12.38
C VAL A 145 0.55 18.03 -11.05
N SER A 146 -0.45 18.23 -10.19
CA SER A 146 -0.54 17.65 -8.84
C SER A 146 0.76 17.74 -8.02
N PRO A 147 1.40 18.93 -7.92
CA PRO A 147 2.65 19.08 -7.20
C PRO A 147 2.39 18.98 -5.69
N GLN A 148 3.04 18.02 -5.04
CA GLN A 148 2.81 17.67 -3.63
C GLN A 148 4.12 17.49 -2.87
N VAL A 149 4.12 17.86 -1.60
CA VAL A 149 5.14 17.52 -0.62
C VAL A 149 4.57 16.59 0.44
N LEU A 150 5.27 15.48 0.70
CA LEU A 150 4.84 14.41 1.60
C LEU A 150 5.77 14.26 2.80
N GLY A 151 5.25 13.64 3.86
CA GLY A 151 6.00 13.38 5.10
C GLY A 151 6.35 14.65 5.88
N CYS A 152 5.57 15.73 5.72
CA CYS A 152 5.75 16.97 6.45
C CYS A 152 5.35 16.77 7.93
N ALA A 153 6.31 16.87 8.84
CA ALA A 153 6.04 16.82 10.28
C ALA A 153 5.15 17.99 10.71
N LEU A 154 4.05 17.71 11.43
CA LEU A 154 3.26 18.72 12.10
C LEU A 154 3.99 19.13 13.39
N ASN A 155 4.17 20.45 13.57
CA ASN A 155 4.83 21.15 14.67
C ASN A 155 5.42 20.25 15.78
N SER A 156 6.70 19.90 15.61
CA SER A 156 7.63 19.73 16.72
C SER A 156 8.76 20.74 16.47
N SER A 157 9.14 21.47 17.52
CA SER A 157 10.18 22.50 17.52
C SER A 157 11.43 22.05 16.75
N PRO A 158 12.12 22.94 15.99
CA PRO A 158 13.25 22.52 15.17
C PRO A 158 14.37 21.96 16.06
N ALA A 159 14.77 20.72 15.81
CA ALA A 159 15.97 20.13 16.40
C ALA A 159 17.21 20.95 15.97
N PRO A 160 18.21 21.15 16.85
CA PRO A 160 19.36 21.99 16.54
C PRO A 160 20.20 21.36 15.42
N ARG A 161 20.64 22.20 14.48
CA ARG A 161 21.62 21.84 13.44
C ARG A 161 22.85 21.22 14.11
N ALA A 162 23.20 20.00 13.71
CA ALA A 162 24.50 19.42 14.01
C ALA A 162 25.59 20.28 13.37
N ALA A 163 26.50 20.77 14.21
CA ALA A 163 27.67 21.53 13.79
C ALA A 163 28.59 20.66 12.93
N THR A 164 28.85 21.11 11.70
CA THR A 164 29.85 20.54 10.80
C THR A 164 31.25 20.90 11.29
N ARG A 165 32.08 19.87 11.51
CA ARG A 165 33.55 19.97 11.71
C ARG A 165 34.21 20.59 10.47
N PRO A 166 35.33 21.33 10.60
CA PRO A 166 36.01 21.93 9.47
C PRO A 166 36.81 20.88 8.68
N PRO A 167 36.92 21.00 7.33
CA PRO A 167 37.75 20.13 6.54
C PRO A 167 39.21 20.60 6.53
N VAL A 168 40.10 19.61 6.58
CA VAL A 168 41.54 19.72 6.35
C VAL A 168 41.79 19.92 4.84
N SER A 169 42.85 20.68 4.55
CA SER A 169 43.25 21.25 3.27
C SER A 169 43.89 20.29 2.25
N SER A 170 43.72 20.66 0.96
CA SER A 170 44.69 20.56 -0.18
C SER A 170 44.75 19.27 -1.02
N PRO A 171 45.22 19.31 -2.30
CA PRO A 171 45.18 20.41 -3.28
C PRO A 171 44.82 20.01 -4.74
N THR A 172 44.51 21.05 -5.52
CA THR A 172 44.76 21.29 -6.97
C THR A 172 44.10 20.45 -8.07
N ALA A 173 43.50 21.21 -8.98
CA ALA A 173 42.82 20.84 -10.20
C ALA A 173 43.76 20.32 -11.30
N ARG A 174 43.24 19.43 -12.15
CA ARG A 174 43.75 19.23 -13.52
C ARG A 174 42.60 19.17 -14.52
N ARG A 175 42.83 19.90 -15.62
CA ARG A 175 42.02 20.15 -16.82
C ARG A 175 41.22 18.95 -17.36
N ALA A 176 40.02 19.28 -17.82
CA ALA A 176 39.17 18.45 -18.66
C ALA A 176 39.81 18.15 -20.02
N ALA A 177 39.63 16.91 -20.48
CA ALA A 177 39.82 16.48 -21.86
C ALA A 177 38.50 15.90 -22.38
N THR A 178 38.07 16.38 -23.55
CA THR A 178 36.93 15.92 -24.34
C THR A 178 37.19 14.52 -24.90
N PRO A 179 36.16 13.67 -25.01
CA PRO A 179 36.04 12.78 -26.17
C PRO A 179 34.70 12.93 -26.90
N GLY A 180 34.76 12.73 -28.22
CA GLY A 180 33.68 12.86 -29.19
C GLY A 180 32.62 11.75 -29.16
N PRO A 181 31.83 11.62 -30.23
CA PRO A 181 30.44 11.21 -30.18
C PRO A 181 30.29 9.73 -29.83
N ALA A 182 29.66 9.45 -28.69
CA ALA A 182 29.17 8.13 -28.36
C ALA A 182 27.95 7.80 -29.23
N ALA A 183 27.96 6.59 -29.79
CA ALA A 183 26.92 6.06 -30.65
C ALA A 183 25.52 6.15 -30.02
N ARG A 184 24.56 6.48 -30.88
CA ARG A 184 23.11 6.62 -30.63
C ARG A 184 22.55 5.52 -29.70
N PRO A 185 21.94 5.86 -28.55
CA PRO A 185 21.08 4.93 -27.82
C PRO A 185 19.84 4.63 -28.68
N ALA A 186 19.57 3.35 -28.91
CA ALA A 186 18.36 2.91 -29.59
C ALA A 186 17.11 3.47 -28.87
N ALA A 187 16.10 3.82 -29.67
CA ALA A 187 14.84 4.41 -29.20
C ALA A 187 14.20 3.58 -28.08
N PRO A 188 13.53 4.22 -27.09
CA PRO A 188 12.69 3.52 -26.13
C PRO A 188 11.58 2.80 -26.89
N GLN A 189 11.66 1.47 -26.93
CA GLN A 189 10.63 0.64 -27.50
C GLN A 189 9.36 0.78 -26.64
N THR A 190 8.24 1.06 -27.31
CA THR A 190 6.88 0.88 -26.81
C THR A 190 6.77 -0.45 -26.06
N PRO A 191 6.10 -0.56 -24.88
CA PRO A 191 5.83 -1.87 -24.31
C PRO A 191 5.02 -2.65 -25.35
N ALA A 192 5.63 -3.68 -25.90
CA ALA A 192 4.99 -4.53 -26.89
C ALA A 192 3.66 -5.02 -26.33
N SER A 193 2.58 -4.83 -27.08
CA SER A 193 1.30 -5.55 -26.96
C SER A 193 1.44 -7.03 -27.35
N GLY A 194 2.64 -7.60 -27.16
CA GLY A 194 2.96 -9.00 -27.40
C GLY A 194 2.67 -9.87 -26.17
N PRO A 195 2.58 -11.20 -26.35
CA PRO A 195 2.43 -12.13 -25.24
C PRO A 195 3.58 -11.96 -24.24
N VAL A 196 3.25 -11.91 -22.95
CA VAL A 196 4.25 -11.87 -21.87
C VAL A 196 5.14 -13.11 -21.97
N VAL A 197 6.41 -12.92 -22.30
CA VAL A 197 7.40 -14.01 -22.33
C VAL A 197 7.87 -14.28 -20.91
N TYR A 198 7.61 -15.49 -20.42
CA TYR A 198 8.07 -15.97 -19.12
C TYR A 198 9.35 -16.79 -19.28
N ARG A 199 10.30 -16.57 -18.38
CA ARG A 199 11.50 -17.39 -18.21
C ARG A 199 11.23 -18.52 -17.23
N ALA A 200 12.08 -19.54 -17.28
CA ALA A 200 12.11 -20.60 -16.27
C ALA A 200 12.34 -20.02 -14.86
N PRO A 201 11.96 -20.71 -13.78
CA PRO A 201 12.15 -20.23 -12.42
C PRO A 201 13.59 -19.80 -12.11
N ILE A 202 13.75 -18.80 -11.26
CA ILE A 202 15.07 -18.26 -10.89
C ILE A 202 15.40 -18.53 -9.42
N THR A 203 16.68 -18.80 -9.14
CA THR A 203 17.24 -18.79 -7.79
C THR A 203 18.16 -17.59 -7.63
N ILE A 204 17.85 -16.71 -6.68
CA ILE A 204 18.64 -15.52 -6.35
C ILE A 204 19.59 -15.85 -5.19
N THR A 205 20.89 -15.83 -5.46
CA THR A 205 21.96 -16.18 -4.50
C THR A 205 22.80 -14.99 -4.04
N ARG A 206 22.56 -13.80 -4.58
CA ARG A 206 23.23 -12.55 -4.21
C ARG A 206 22.22 -11.42 -4.09
N GLY A 207 22.53 -10.40 -3.30
CA GLY A 207 21.73 -9.19 -3.21
C GLY A 207 21.76 -8.41 -4.52
N GLY A 208 20.76 -7.56 -4.69
CA GLY A 208 20.63 -6.73 -5.89
C GLY A 208 19.19 -6.47 -6.29
N VAL A 209 19.05 -5.87 -7.46
CA VAL A 209 17.76 -5.51 -8.05
C VAL A 209 17.48 -6.43 -9.24
N TYR A 210 16.29 -7.04 -9.25
CA TYR A 210 15.85 -8.03 -10.22
C TYR A 210 14.55 -7.58 -10.85
N SER A 211 14.48 -7.62 -12.17
CA SER A 211 13.25 -7.41 -12.95
C SER A 211 13.14 -8.49 -14.03
N GLY A 212 11.91 -8.84 -14.39
CA GLY A 212 11.65 -9.90 -15.35
C GLY A 212 10.37 -10.66 -15.10
N ASN A 213 10.11 -11.65 -15.96
CA ASN A 213 8.93 -12.50 -15.86
C ASN A 213 9.37 -13.94 -15.66
N TRP A 214 8.89 -14.59 -14.60
CA TRP A 214 9.27 -15.97 -14.27
C TRP A 214 8.03 -16.82 -14.04
N ALA A 215 8.02 -18.01 -14.62
CA ALA A 215 6.91 -18.95 -14.50
C ALA A 215 7.38 -20.33 -14.03
N SER A 216 6.56 -20.98 -13.19
CA SER A 216 6.67 -22.39 -12.84
C SER A 216 5.41 -23.18 -13.18
N SER A 217 5.57 -24.34 -13.82
CA SER A 217 4.47 -25.23 -14.22
C SER A 217 4.33 -26.48 -13.34
N ASP A 218 5.30 -26.80 -12.49
CA ASP A 218 5.46 -28.08 -11.80
C ASP A 218 5.33 -27.99 -10.26
N GLY A 219 5.05 -26.80 -9.74
CA GLY A 219 4.91 -26.56 -8.30
C GLY A 219 6.18 -26.08 -7.61
N THR A 220 7.30 -26.00 -8.32
CA THR A 220 8.49 -25.29 -7.82
C THR A 220 8.21 -23.79 -7.67
N PRO A 221 8.89 -23.08 -6.75
CA PRO A 221 8.72 -21.63 -6.65
C PRO A 221 9.19 -20.91 -7.91
N ALA A 222 8.44 -19.91 -8.40
CA ALA A 222 8.88 -19.12 -9.57
C ALA A 222 10.15 -18.31 -9.27
N VAL A 223 10.31 -17.84 -8.04
CA VAL A 223 11.51 -17.20 -7.52
C VAL A 223 11.89 -17.82 -6.17
N THR A 224 13.12 -18.31 -6.07
CA THR A 224 13.70 -18.78 -4.81
C THR A 224 14.79 -17.83 -4.33
N ILE A 225 14.70 -17.34 -3.09
CA ILE A 225 15.72 -16.50 -2.46
C ILE A 225 16.63 -17.38 -1.59
N ARG A 226 17.93 -17.40 -1.89
CA ARG A 226 18.98 -18.12 -1.15
C ARG A 226 20.12 -17.17 -0.74
N THR A 227 19.76 -16.01 -0.20
CA THR A 227 20.70 -15.04 0.34
C THR A 227 20.00 -14.20 1.41
N SER A 228 20.77 -13.70 2.37
CA SER A 228 20.34 -12.71 3.37
C SER A 228 20.70 -11.28 2.96
N GLU A 229 21.45 -11.11 1.87
CA GLU A 229 21.71 -9.81 1.29
C GLU A 229 20.40 -9.15 0.82
N PRO A 230 20.31 -7.81 0.79
CA PRO A 230 19.11 -7.12 0.31
C PRO A 230 18.77 -7.50 -1.14
N VAL A 231 17.56 -8.02 -1.34
CA VAL A 231 17.00 -8.34 -2.67
C VAL A 231 15.80 -7.45 -2.95
N VAL A 232 15.79 -6.80 -4.11
CA VAL A 232 14.64 -6.07 -4.64
C VAL A 232 14.16 -6.79 -5.90
N ILE A 233 12.92 -7.23 -5.91
CA ILE A 233 12.22 -7.69 -7.12
C ILE A 233 11.27 -6.59 -7.54
N GLU A 234 11.42 -6.10 -8.77
CA GLU A 234 10.60 -5.00 -9.26
C GLU A 234 10.15 -5.14 -10.70
N ASN A 235 8.99 -4.53 -11.01
CA ASN A 235 8.43 -4.49 -12.35
C ASN A 235 8.39 -5.89 -12.99
N ALA A 236 7.91 -6.85 -12.20
CA ALA A 236 8.04 -8.27 -12.50
C ALA A 236 6.68 -8.95 -12.62
N ARG A 237 6.60 -9.99 -13.44
CA ARG A 237 5.42 -10.87 -13.56
C ARG A 237 5.77 -12.28 -13.11
N LEU A 238 5.06 -12.78 -12.12
CA LEU A 238 5.29 -14.11 -11.55
C LEU A 238 4.07 -14.98 -11.81
N ARG A 239 4.29 -16.22 -12.24
CA ARG A 239 3.21 -17.18 -12.48
C ARG A 239 3.62 -18.56 -11.97
N GLY A 240 2.77 -19.26 -11.24
CA GLY A 240 3.22 -20.52 -10.63
C GLY A 240 2.13 -21.37 -10.03
N ARG A 241 2.22 -22.69 -10.16
CA ARG A 241 1.35 -23.62 -9.41
C ARG A 241 1.73 -23.72 -7.94
N GLY A 242 3.01 -23.56 -7.63
CA GLY A 242 3.56 -23.49 -6.28
C GLY A 242 3.54 -22.07 -5.72
N ASP A 243 4.43 -21.80 -4.76
CA ASP A 243 4.63 -20.43 -4.29
C ASP A 243 5.24 -19.56 -5.41
N LEU A 244 4.92 -18.27 -5.48
CA LEU A 244 5.56 -17.40 -6.47
C LEU A 244 6.95 -16.95 -6.00
N VAL A 245 7.07 -16.55 -4.74
CA VAL A 245 8.35 -16.23 -4.10
C VAL A 245 8.49 -17.05 -2.83
N ARG A 246 9.62 -17.76 -2.70
CA ARG A 246 9.97 -18.50 -1.48
C ARG A 246 11.37 -18.14 -0.99
N GLY A 247 11.56 -17.99 0.32
CA GLY A 247 12.89 -17.76 0.90
C GLY A 247 13.00 -17.95 2.41
N PHE A 248 14.24 -18.12 2.87
CA PHE A 248 14.61 -18.25 4.28
C PHE A 248 15.71 -17.23 4.61
N GLY A 249 15.65 -16.58 5.77
CA GLY A 249 16.69 -15.62 6.17
C GLY A 249 16.64 -14.30 5.40
N VAL A 250 15.48 -13.91 4.85
CA VAL A 250 15.39 -12.93 3.76
C VAL A 250 15.43 -11.47 4.21
N ASN A 251 16.04 -10.63 3.36
CA ASN A 251 15.86 -9.18 3.32
C ASN A 251 15.29 -8.80 1.95
N LEU A 252 13.97 -8.71 1.85
CA LEU A 252 13.25 -8.74 0.57
C LEU A 252 12.35 -7.52 0.37
N THR A 253 12.42 -6.92 -0.81
CA THR A 253 11.47 -5.91 -1.29
C THR A 253 10.84 -6.38 -2.60
N LEU A 254 9.52 -6.46 -2.64
CA LEU A 254 8.72 -6.61 -3.86
C LEU A 254 8.04 -5.26 -4.14
N ARG A 255 8.27 -4.70 -5.32
CA ARG A 255 7.59 -3.46 -5.75
C ARG A 255 7.09 -3.57 -7.18
N ASN A 256 5.85 -3.19 -7.43
CA ASN A 256 5.27 -3.31 -8.78
C ASN A 256 5.35 -4.74 -9.35
N VAL A 257 4.95 -5.73 -8.55
CA VAL A 257 4.92 -7.14 -8.97
C VAL A 257 3.49 -7.57 -9.29
N GLN A 258 3.31 -8.26 -10.40
CA GLN A 258 2.06 -8.94 -10.75
C GLN A 258 2.23 -10.45 -10.58
N GLY A 259 1.54 -11.05 -9.62
CA GLY A 259 1.62 -12.47 -9.31
C GLY A 259 0.32 -13.23 -9.57
N GLU A 260 0.41 -14.35 -10.27
CA GLU A 260 -0.71 -15.27 -10.51
C GLU A 260 -0.37 -16.68 -10.02
N ASN A 261 -0.94 -17.09 -8.89
CA ASN A 261 -0.89 -18.50 -8.49
C ASN A 261 -1.91 -19.27 -9.33
N LEU A 262 -1.43 -20.27 -10.08
CA LEU A 262 -2.27 -21.11 -10.92
C LEU A 262 -2.95 -22.20 -10.09
N PRO A 263 -4.09 -22.73 -10.56
CA PRO A 263 -4.63 -23.98 -10.03
C PRO A 263 -3.51 -25.05 -10.01
N PRO A 264 -3.41 -25.91 -8.99
CA PRO A 264 -2.28 -26.83 -8.89
C PRO A 264 -2.37 -28.04 -9.84
N ASN A 265 -3.55 -28.33 -10.41
CA ASN A 265 -3.83 -29.51 -11.26
C ASN A 265 -3.34 -30.85 -10.69
N ALA A 266 -3.18 -30.93 -9.38
CA ALA A 266 -2.73 -32.10 -8.64
C ALA A 266 -3.70 -32.36 -7.48
N ALA A 267 -4.20 -33.59 -7.37
CA ALA A 267 -5.18 -33.94 -6.36
C ALA A 267 -4.63 -33.66 -4.94
N GLY A 268 -5.48 -33.09 -4.09
CA GLY A 268 -5.12 -32.77 -2.70
C GLY A 268 -4.19 -31.57 -2.51
N ARG A 269 -3.91 -30.80 -3.58
CA ARG A 269 -3.11 -29.57 -3.49
C ARG A 269 -4.01 -28.35 -3.68
N ALA A 270 -3.75 -27.30 -2.91
CA ALA A 270 -4.26 -25.95 -3.17
C ALA A 270 -3.19 -25.10 -3.89
N PRO A 271 -3.55 -23.97 -4.53
CA PRO A 271 -2.59 -22.97 -5.00
C PRO A 271 -1.57 -22.60 -3.90
N GLY A 272 -0.33 -22.30 -4.31
CA GLY A 272 0.71 -21.81 -3.40
C GLY A 272 0.46 -20.38 -2.93
N HIS A 273 1.40 -19.85 -2.16
CA HIS A 273 1.41 -18.47 -1.71
C HIS A 273 1.95 -17.53 -2.80
N ALA A 274 1.56 -16.27 -2.76
CA ALA A 274 2.25 -15.23 -3.52
C ALA A 274 3.66 -15.03 -2.95
N VAL A 275 3.79 -15.02 -1.63
CA VAL A 275 5.08 -14.91 -0.93
C VAL A 275 5.05 -15.85 0.27
N LEU A 276 6.00 -16.76 0.37
CA LEU A 276 6.26 -17.58 1.56
C LEU A 276 7.68 -17.31 2.03
N VAL A 277 7.82 -16.62 3.16
CA VAL A 277 9.13 -16.31 3.72
C VAL A 277 9.21 -16.68 5.20
N GLU A 278 10.36 -17.22 5.59
CA GLU A 278 10.64 -17.61 6.96
C GLU A 278 11.95 -16.98 7.45
N GLU A 279 12.09 -16.81 8.77
CA GLU A 279 13.29 -16.27 9.42
C GLU A 279 13.67 -14.88 8.88
N ILE A 280 12.68 -13.99 8.88
CA ILE A 280 12.70 -12.77 8.08
C ILE A 280 13.52 -11.70 8.78
N GLN A 281 14.44 -11.09 8.05
CA GLN A 281 15.12 -9.87 8.51
C GLN A 281 14.29 -8.65 8.16
N ASN A 282 13.84 -8.53 6.91
CA ASN A 282 13.01 -7.41 6.45
C ASN A 282 12.13 -7.87 5.27
N LEU A 283 10.88 -7.40 5.24
CA LEU A 283 9.97 -7.63 4.11
C LEU A 283 9.23 -6.35 3.75
N THR A 284 9.32 -5.93 2.50
CA THR A 284 8.48 -4.89 1.93
C THR A 284 7.75 -5.46 0.73
N VAL A 285 6.42 -5.40 0.69
CA VAL A 285 5.60 -5.75 -0.47
C VAL A 285 4.69 -4.57 -0.76
N GLU A 286 4.96 -3.86 -1.86
CA GLU A 286 4.27 -2.61 -2.16
C GLU A 286 3.82 -2.47 -3.61
N ASN A 287 2.69 -1.81 -3.79
CA ASN A 287 2.13 -1.50 -5.11
C ASN A 287 2.13 -2.74 -6.02
N SER A 288 1.70 -3.89 -5.50
CA SER A 288 1.74 -5.18 -6.19
C SER A 288 0.35 -5.81 -6.25
N SER A 289 0.16 -6.71 -7.21
CA SER A 289 -1.14 -7.35 -7.47
C SER A 289 -1.00 -8.86 -7.46
N PHE A 290 -1.83 -9.54 -6.67
CA PHE A 290 -1.78 -11.00 -6.51
C PHE A 290 -3.14 -11.65 -6.72
N VAL A 291 -3.14 -12.79 -7.40
CA VAL A 291 -4.33 -13.62 -7.66
C VAL A 291 -4.11 -15.01 -7.06
N ARG A 292 -5.09 -15.50 -6.31
CA ARG A 292 -5.13 -16.81 -5.61
C ARG A 292 -4.12 -17.04 -4.49
N GLY A 293 -2.98 -16.36 -4.48
CA GLY A 293 -2.01 -16.44 -3.39
C GLY A 293 -2.04 -15.22 -2.46
N GLY A 294 -1.80 -15.47 -1.17
CA GLY A 294 -1.49 -14.44 -0.20
C GLY A 294 -0.05 -14.53 0.31
N ILE A 295 0.24 -13.86 1.42
CA ILE A 295 1.57 -13.73 2.00
C ILE A 295 1.64 -14.51 3.31
N TYR A 296 2.58 -15.44 3.40
CA TYR A 296 2.92 -16.15 4.63
C TYR A 296 4.30 -15.73 5.13
N VAL A 297 4.35 -15.37 6.40
CA VAL A 297 5.52 -14.84 7.09
C VAL A 297 5.67 -15.62 8.39
N ARG A 298 6.83 -16.22 8.61
CA ARG A 298 7.12 -16.91 9.87
C ARG A 298 8.46 -16.51 10.47
N LYS A 299 8.47 -16.20 11.77
CA LYS A 299 9.63 -15.79 12.56
C LYS A 299 10.32 -14.52 12.06
N PHE A 300 10.60 -13.60 12.98
CA PHE A 300 11.34 -12.37 12.70
C PHE A 300 12.71 -12.41 13.39
N LEU A 301 13.77 -12.16 12.62
CA LEU A 301 15.17 -12.12 13.07
C LEU A 301 15.84 -10.77 12.78
N GLY A 302 15.07 -9.78 12.30
CA GLY A 302 15.58 -8.46 11.95
C GLY A 302 16.04 -7.66 13.16
N ARG A 303 16.80 -6.59 12.90
CA ARG A 303 17.41 -5.70 13.89
C ARG A 303 17.17 -4.23 13.51
N GLY A 304 17.22 -3.36 14.51
CA GLY A 304 17.16 -1.91 14.31
C GLY A 304 15.89 -1.47 13.57
N ALA A 305 16.07 -0.84 12.40
CA ALA A 305 14.98 -0.28 11.58
C ALA A 305 14.26 -1.29 10.67
N GLN A 306 14.71 -2.55 10.64
CA GLN A 306 14.09 -3.60 9.83
C GLN A 306 12.68 -3.94 10.36
N GLY A 307 11.80 -4.41 9.48
CA GLY A 307 10.42 -4.74 9.82
C GLY A 307 9.64 -5.33 8.64
N ILE A 308 8.32 -5.28 8.71
CA ILE A 308 7.43 -5.77 7.64
C ILE A 308 6.51 -4.64 7.18
N ARG A 309 6.48 -4.36 5.87
CA ARG A 309 5.55 -3.39 5.27
C ARG A 309 4.82 -4.03 4.11
N ILE A 310 3.51 -4.19 4.23
CA ILE A 310 2.64 -4.74 3.18
C ILE A 310 1.62 -3.67 2.83
N ARG A 311 1.90 -2.90 1.77
CA ARG A 311 1.17 -1.65 1.52
C ARG A 311 0.72 -1.47 0.09
N ARG A 312 -0.48 -0.92 -0.09
CA ARG A 312 -0.98 -0.49 -1.41
C ARG A 312 -1.04 -1.64 -2.42
N ASN A 313 -1.34 -2.85 -1.97
CA ASN A 313 -1.44 -4.02 -2.86
C ASN A 313 -2.90 -4.34 -3.18
N THR A 314 -3.12 -5.11 -4.24
CA THR A 314 -4.42 -5.72 -4.55
C THR A 314 -4.31 -7.24 -4.46
N PHE A 315 -5.26 -7.88 -3.79
CA PHE A 315 -5.38 -9.33 -3.73
C PHE A 315 -6.76 -9.77 -4.24
N ALA A 316 -6.78 -10.80 -5.07
CA ALA A 316 -8.02 -11.36 -5.59
C ALA A 316 -8.09 -12.87 -5.34
N ASN A 317 -9.22 -13.31 -4.79
CA ASN A 317 -9.63 -14.70 -4.69
C ASN A 317 -8.57 -15.63 -4.07
N ILE A 318 -8.03 -15.29 -2.90
CA ILE A 318 -7.05 -16.14 -2.20
C ILE A 318 -7.65 -17.52 -1.96
N ASP A 319 -7.01 -18.58 -2.46
CA ASP A 319 -7.69 -19.86 -2.67
C ASP A 319 -7.01 -21.02 -1.92
N GLY A 320 -7.67 -21.48 -0.85
CA GLY A 320 -7.28 -22.68 -0.11
C GLY A 320 -7.88 -23.97 -0.65
N ARG A 321 -8.75 -23.95 -1.66
CA ARG A 321 -9.45 -25.16 -2.11
C ARG A 321 -8.49 -26.14 -2.76
N GLN A 322 -8.53 -27.38 -2.28
CA GLN A 322 -7.73 -28.45 -2.85
C GLN A 322 -8.34 -28.95 -4.17
N SER A 323 -7.51 -29.12 -5.20
CA SER A 323 -7.91 -29.69 -6.48
C SER A 323 -8.30 -31.18 -6.34
N GLY A 324 -9.26 -31.62 -7.15
CA GLY A 324 -9.57 -33.05 -7.38
C GLY A 324 -8.65 -33.73 -8.39
N GLY A 325 -7.64 -33.03 -8.92
CA GLY A 325 -6.77 -33.49 -10.01
C GLY A 325 -6.99 -32.66 -11.26
N VAL A 326 -7.46 -33.31 -12.35
CA VAL A 326 -7.71 -32.65 -13.64
C VAL A 326 -9.01 -31.84 -13.65
N ARG A 327 -10.01 -32.24 -12.86
CA ARG A 327 -11.31 -31.55 -12.78
C ARG A 327 -11.79 -31.44 -11.33
N GLY A 328 -12.48 -30.35 -11.03
CA GLY A 328 -13.18 -30.14 -9.74
C GLY A 328 -12.28 -29.94 -8.52
N PHE A 329 -12.91 -29.95 -7.34
CA PHE A 329 -12.27 -29.81 -6.03
C PHE A 329 -12.44 -31.09 -5.22
N SER A 330 -11.51 -31.38 -4.31
CA SER A 330 -11.57 -32.56 -3.43
C SER A 330 -12.55 -32.40 -2.25
N GLY A 331 -13.15 -31.22 -2.10
CA GLY A 331 -13.97 -30.85 -0.93
C GLY A 331 -13.16 -30.44 0.30
N ARG A 332 -11.82 -30.55 0.26
CA ARG A 332 -10.92 -30.11 1.34
C ARG A 332 -10.34 -28.73 1.08
N VAL A 333 -9.90 -28.08 2.15
CA VAL A 333 -9.29 -26.74 2.10
C VAL A 333 -7.98 -26.73 2.90
N ASP A 334 -6.94 -26.17 2.32
CA ASP A 334 -5.75 -25.72 3.03
C ASP A 334 -6.01 -24.34 3.61
N ARG A 335 -5.47 -24.05 4.79
CA ARG A 335 -5.54 -22.69 5.34
C ARG A 335 -4.68 -21.76 4.47
N ARG A 336 -5.32 -20.70 3.99
CA ARG A 336 -4.70 -19.64 3.20
C ARG A 336 -5.23 -18.31 3.68
N GLN A 337 -4.32 -17.36 3.87
CA GLN A 337 -4.62 -16.01 4.31
C GLN A 337 -4.12 -15.02 3.26
N MET A 338 -4.69 -13.81 3.22
CA MET A 338 -4.07 -12.72 2.45
C MET A 338 -2.75 -12.29 3.10
N VAL A 339 -2.71 -12.19 4.43
CA VAL A 339 -1.47 -12.07 5.22
C VAL A 339 -1.57 -12.94 6.46
N GLN A 340 -0.62 -13.86 6.63
CA GLN A 340 -0.40 -14.61 7.86
C GLN A 340 0.94 -14.23 8.47
N PHE A 341 0.91 -13.74 9.70
CA PHE A 341 2.08 -13.73 10.57
C PHE A 341 1.99 -14.93 11.49
N ASN A 342 2.98 -15.81 11.45
CA ASN A 342 3.07 -16.98 12.30
C ASN A 342 4.34 -16.89 13.14
N ASP A 343 4.21 -16.80 14.47
CA ASP A 343 5.37 -16.72 15.37
C ASP A 343 6.28 -15.51 15.05
N VAL A 344 5.68 -14.38 14.67
CA VAL A 344 6.37 -13.12 14.36
C VAL A 344 6.27 -12.23 15.59
N GLN A 345 7.19 -12.41 16.54
CA GLN A 345 7.11 -11.78 17.86
C GLN A 345 8.06 -10.60 18.01
N GLY A 346 7.65 -9.59 18.79
CA GLY A 346 8.46 -8.43 19.16
C GLY A 346 8.92 -7.59 17.96
N ILE A 347 8.19 -7.63 16.84
CA ILE A 347 8.62 -6.97 15.61
C ILE A 347 8.44 -5.44 15.72
N PRO A 348 9.48 -4.63 15.48
CA PRO A 348 9.31 -3.19 15.29
C PRO A 348 8.93 -2.88 13.84
N ASN A 349 8.36 -1.70 13.61
CA ASN A 349 8.13 -1.16 12.26
C ASN A 349 7.28 -2.07 11.35
N ALA A 350 6.25 -2.72 11.90
CA ALA A 350 5.32 -3.57 11.16
C ALA A 350 4.06 -2.80 10.74
N GLU A 351 3.71 -2.83 9.45
CA GLU A 351 2.58 -2.10 8.87
C GLU A 351 1.90 -2.92 7.75
N ILE A 352 0.59 -3.15 7.86
CA ILE A 352 -0.28 -3.70 6.82
C ILE A 352 -1.33 -2.65 6.49
N ALA A 353 -1.14 -1.90 5.40
CA ALA A 353 -1.96 -0.72 5.16
C ALA A 353 -2.36 -0.50 3.70
N TRP A 354 -3.54 0.09 3.49
CA TRP A 354 -4.02 0.47 2.16
C TRP A 354 -4.08 -0.68 1.16
N ASN A 355 -4.31 -1.91 1.60
CA ASN A 355 -4.47 -3.05 0.69
C ASN A 355 -5.96 -3.20 0.30
N GLN A 356 -6.19 -3.60 -0.94
CA GLN A 356 -7.49 -4.00 -1.44
C GLN A 356 -7.55 -5.51 -1.53
N VAL A 357 -8.54 -6.14 -0.91
CA VAL A 357 -8.75 -7.59 -0.97
C VAL A 357 -10.17 -7.86 -1.42
N VAL A 358 -10.32 -8.64 -2.48
CA VAL A 358 -11.64 -9.05 -3.00
C VAL A 358 -11.64 -10.55 -3.26
N ASN A 359 -12.36 -11.29 -2.42
CA ASN A 359 -12.61 -12.71 -2.56
C ASN A 359 -14.06 -12.89 -2.99
N ARG A 360 -14.30 -13.53 -4.13
CA ARG A 360 -15.66 -13.79 -4.62
C ARG A 360 -16.18 -15.14 -4.09
N PRO A 361 -17.48 -15.24 -3.75
CA PRO A 361 -18.11 -16.51 -3.38
C PRO A 361 -17.89 -17.58 -4.45
N GLY A 362 -17.49 -18.79 -4.05
CA GLY A 362 -17.26 -19.90 -4.99
C GLY A 362 -16.03 -19.76 -5.88
N GLU A 363 -15.26 -18.67 -5.79
CA GLU A 363 -14.00 -18.48 -6.53
C GLU A 363 -12.76 -18.62 -5.65
N SER A 364 -12.95 -18.75 -4.34
CA SER A 364 -11.89 -18.75 -3.33
C SER A 364 -12.32 -19.54 -2.09
N ALA A 365 -11.36 -19.80 -1.20
CA ALA A 365 -11.61 -20.24 0.17
C ALA A 365 -10.48 -19.70 1.06
N VAL A 366 -10.37 -18.37 1.11
CA VAL A 366 -9.47 -17.69 2.05
C VAL A 366 -10.02 -17.92 3.45
N GLU A 367 -9.21 -18.45 4.36
CA GLU A 367 -9.62 -18.55 5.74
C GLU A 367 -9.71 -17.13 6.32
N ASP A 368 -8.66 -16.64 6.96
CA ASP A 368 -8.61 -15.26 7.46
C ASP A 368 -7.96 -14.38 6.42
N ASN A 369 -8.48 -13.18 6.18
CA ASN A 369 -7.75 -12.27 5.31
C ASN A 369 -6.44 -11.82 5.97
N ILE A 370 -6.49 -11.40 7.24
CA ILE A 370 -5.28 -11.10 8.03
C ILE A 370 -5.33 -11.90 9.32
N ASN A 371 -4.26 -12.66 9.62
CA ASN A 371 -4.13 -13.39 10.87
C ASN A 371 -2.76 -13.19 11.52
N LEU A 372 -2.78 -12.85 12.81
CA LEU A 372 -1.62 -12.67 13.67
C LEU A 372 -1.50 -13.81 14.69
N HIS A 373 -1.14 -15.00 14.21
CA HIS A 373 -0.97 -16.19 15.04
C HIS A 373 0.33 -16.11 15.84
N ALA A 374 0.22 -16.11 17.18
CA ALA A 374 1.35 -16.01 18.10
C ALA A 374 2.35 -14.91 17.70
N SER A 375 1.82 -13.75 17.30
CA SER A 375 2.61 -12.67 16.72
C SER A 375 2.36 -11.35 17.46
N SER A 376 3.39 -10.51 17.53
CA SER A 376 3.33 -9.29 18.32
C SER A 376 4.24 -8.19 17.83
N GLY A 377 3.78 -6.95 17.98
CA GLY A 377 4.66 -5.79 17.98
C GLY A 377 5.38 -5.61 19.31
N THR A 378 5.89 -4.42 19.56
CA THR A 378 6.36 -4.00 20.88
C THR A 378 5.43 -2.95 21.48
N PRO A 379 5.45 -2.71 22.80
CA PRO A 379 4.66 -1.61 23.40
C PRO A 379 4.94 -0.24 22.76
N GLN A 380 6.19 -0.01 22.32
CA GLN A 380 6.62 1.24 21.69
C GLN A 380 6.43 1.25 20.16
N SER A 381 6.35 0.08 19.53
CA SER A 381 6.19 -0.08 18.09
C SER A 381 5.19 -1.21 17.82
N PRO A 382 3.88 -0.96 18.02
CA PRO A 382 2.86 -1.96 17.75
C PRO A 382 2.77 -2.27 16.26
N ILE A 383 2.29 -3.47 15.91
CA ILE A 383 1.92 -3.79 14.52
C ILE A 383 0.76 -2.90 14.11
N LEU A 384 0.89 -2.18 13.00
CA LEU A 384 -0.12 -1.26 12.50
C LEU A 384 -0.93 -1.92 11.38
N ILE A 385 -2.25 -1.95 11.49
CA ILE A 385 -3.15 -2.50 10.45
C ILE A 385 -4.21 -1.46 10.13
N HIS A 386 -4.11 -0.76 9.00
CA HIS A 386 -5.05 0.33 8.76
C HIS A 386 -5.41 0.60 7.31
N ASP A 387 -6.58 1.21 7.15
CA ASP A 387 -7.06 1.71 5.87
C ASP A 387 -7.16 0.63 4.77
N ASN A 388 -7.22 -0.64 5.14
CA ASN A 388 -7.42 -1.75 4.23
C ASN A 388 -8.91 -1.89 3.88
N TYR A 389 -9.19 -2.30 2.65
CA TYR A 389 -10.50 -2.77 2.22
C TYR A 389 -10.44 -4.28 2.05
N ILE A 390 -11.29 -4.99 2.78
CA ILE A 390 -11.36 -6.45 2.75
C ILE A 390 -12.80 -6.84 2.43
N GLN A 391 -13.01 -7.47 1.28
CA GLN A 391 -14.29 -8.02 0.90
C GLN A 391 -14.19 -9.53 0.71
N GLY A 392 -15.04 -10.25 1.44
CA GLY A 392 -15.20 -11.69 1.29
C GLY A 392 -14.22 -12.54 2.10
N ALA A 393 -14.81 -13.54 2.76
CA ALA A 393 -14.16 -14.72 3.31
C ALA A 393 -15.24 -15.79 3.34
N TYR A 394 -15.25 -16.68 2.34
CA TYR A 394 -16.36 -17.60 2.09
C TYR A 394 -15.87 -19.05 2.13
N PRO A 395 -16.66 -19.97 2.73
CA PRO A 395 -16.42 -21.39 2.51
C PRO A 395 -16.62 -21.74 1.02
N MET A 396 -16.20 -22.95 0.64
CA MET A 396 -16.32 -23.45 -0.73
C MET A 396 -17.78 -23.38 -1.25
N ASN A 397 -18.75 -23.68 -0.37
CA ASN A 397 -20.18 -23.67 -0.68
C ASN A 397 -20.94 -22.72 0.26
N PRO A 398 -20.90 -21.40 0.04
CA PRO A 398 -21.37 -20.41 1.03
C PRO A 398 -22.88 -20.40 1.27
N ALA A 399 -23.67 -20.86 0.31
CA ALA A 399 -25.12 -20.96 0.48
C ALA A 399 -25.58 -22.13 1.38
N SER A 400 -24.74 -23.15 1.59
CA SER A 400 -25.15 -24.40 2.25
C SER A 400 -24.22 -24.86 3.37
N GLN A 401 -22.94 -24.49 3.34
CA GLN A 401 -21.96 -24.87 4.34
C GLN A 401 -22.13 -24.01 5.60
N LYS A 402 -22.54 -24.64 6.71
CA LYS A 402 -22.82 -23.97 7.99
C LYS A 402 -21.57 -23.70 8.86
N GLY A 403 -20.47 -24.41 8.60
CA GLY A 403 -19.23 -24.28 9.37
C GLY A 403 -18.12 -23.63 8.55
N TYR A 404 -17.52 -22.57 9.09
CA TYR A 404 -16.37 -21.91 8.48
C TYR A 404 -15.57 -21.13 9.54
N SER A 405 -14.24 -21.27 9.54
CA SER A 405 -13.39 -20.52 10.48
C SER A 405 -13.03 -19.13 9.95
N GLY A 406 -13.05 -18.93 8.63
CA GLY A 406 -12.48 -17.74 8.00
C GLY A 406 -13.25 -16.44 8.15
N GLY A 407 -12.51 -15.33 8.32
CA GLY A 407 -13.07 -13.99 8.49
C GLY A 407 -12.20 -12.85 7.94
N GLY A 408 -12.39 -11.65 8.49
CA GLY A 408 -11.64 -10.45 8.10
C GLY A 408 -10.26 -10.40 8.75
N ILE A 409 -10.16 -9.81 9.94
CA ILE A 409 -8.89 -9.54 10.63
C ILE A 409 -8.88 -10.20 12.01
N MET A 410 -7.99 -11.18 12.20
CA MET A 410 -7.68 -11.81 13.48
C MET A 410 -6.44 -11.13 14.10
N LEU A 411 -6.67 -10.27 15.09
CA LEU A 411 -5.65 -9.39 15.67
C LEU A 411 -4.77 -10.05 16.73
N GLY A 412 -5.21 -11.18 17.25
CA GLY A 412 -4.44 -12.00 18.18
C GLY A 412 -5.03 -13.39 18.22
N ASP A 413 -4.18 -14.39 17.95
CA ASP A 413 -4.56 -15.79 17.86
C ASP A 413 -3.46 -16.69 18.48
N GLY A 414 -3.86 -17.86 18.95
CA GLY A 414 -2.98 -18.79 19.64
C GLY A 414 -2.71 -18.44 21.10
N LYS A 415 -2.15 -19.41 21.82
CA LYS A 415 -1.79 -19.31 23.24
C LYS A 415 -0.26 -19.29 23.37
N VAL A 416 0.27 -18.22 23.96
CA VAL A 416 1.71 -18.03 24.15
C VAL A 416 2.08 -18.01 25.63
N LYS A 417 3.36 -18.25 25.94
CA LYS A 417 3.89 -18.28 27.32
C LYS A 417 4.18 -16.89 27.88
N SER A 418 4.49 -15.92 27.01
CA SER A 418 4.82 -14.55 27.39
C SER A 418 3.75 -13.57 26.87
N PRO A 419 3.34 -12.56 27.65
CA PRO A 419 2.42 -11.52 27.19
C PRO A 419 3.03 -10.66 26.06
N LEU A 420 4.35 -10.75 25.84
CA LEU A 420 5.06 -10.11 24.73
C LEU A 420 5.01 -10.93 23.44
N GLY A 421 4.56 -12.20 23.46
CA GLY A 421 4.56 -13.07 22.28
C GLY A 421 3.28 -13.03 21.46
N ASN A 422 2.25 -12.30 21.90
CA ASN A 422 0.98 -12.17 21.17
C ASN A 422 0.31 -10.84 21.52
N GLY A 423 0.08 -9.98 20.52
CA GLY A 423 -0.58 -8.68 20.70
C GLY A 423 0.31 -7.47 20.42
N TYR A 424 0.10 -6.34 21.11
CA TYR A 424 0.66 -5.03 20.73
C TYR A 424 0.40 -4.70 19.26
N VAL A 425 -0.89 -4.59 18.95
CA VAL A 425 -1.41 -4.34 17.59
C VAL A 425 -2.34 -3.14 17.65
N ARG A 426 -2.30 -2.29 16.65
CA ARG A 426 -3.28 -1.22 16.44
C ARG A 426 -3.94 -1.39 15.09
N ALA A 427 -5.26 -1.55 15.10
CA ALA A 427 -6.05 -1.72 13.89
C ALA A 427 -7.11 -0.63 13.75
N TRP A 428 -7.03 0.21 12.71
CA TRP A 428 -7.97 1.31 12.53
C TRP A 428 -8.31 1.66 11.09
N GLY A 429 -9.48 2.25 10.90
CA GLY A 429 -9.90 2.72 9.58
C GLY A 429 -10.06 1.62 8.54
N ASN A 430 -10.05 0.34 8.93
CA ASN A 430 -10.27 -0.75 8.00
C ASN A 430 -11.76 -0.86 7.66
N GLN A 431 -12.06 -1.26 6.43
CA GLN A 431 -13.41 -1.56 5.96
C GLN A 431 -13.48 -3.05 5.62
N ILE A 432 -14.25 -3.81 6.41
CA ILE A 432 -14.43 -5.25 6.26
C ILE A 432 -15.87 -5.49 5.82
N VAL A 433 -16.04 -6.10 4.66
CA VAL A 433 -17.31 -6.18 3.95
C VAL A 433 -17.61 -7.63 3.57
N SER A 434 -18.81 -8.10 3.90
CA SER A 434 -19.32 -9.40 3.42
C SER A 434 -18.37 -10.58 3.73
N THR A 435 -17.76 -10.59 4.92
CA THR A 435 -17.07 -11.79 5.44
C THR A 435 -18.08 -12.69 6.17
N THR A 436 -17.77 -13.98 6.30
CA THR A 436 -18.75 -14.99 6.76
C THR A 436 -18.71 -15.26 8.26
N ASN A 437 -17.59 -15.75 8.82
CA ASN A 437 -17.54 -16.11 10.24
C ASN A 437 -17.42 -14.86 11.13
N TYR A 438 -16.48 -13.96 10.79
CA TYR A 438 -16.33 -12.71 11.51
C TYR A 438 -15.72 -11.59 10.68
N GLY A 439 -15.86 -10.36 11.15
CA GLY A 439 -15.22 -9.16 10.60
C GLY A 439 -13.87 -8.85 11.26
N ILE A 440 -13.87 -8.48 12.55
CA ILE A 440 -12.66 -8.23 13.34
C ILE A 440 -12.70 -9.02 14.65
N ALA A 441 -11.61 -9.70 14.98
CA ALA A 441 -11.53 -10.59 16.12
C ALA A 441 -10.29 -10.32 16.98
N ILE A 442 -10.49 -10.34 18.31
CA ILE A 442 -9.43 -10.46 19.32
C ILE A 442 -9.68 -11.77 20.07
N ALA A 443 -9.02 -12.85 19.62
CA ALA A 443 -9.17 -14.20 20.18
C ALA A 443 -8.07 -14.56 21.20
N GLY A 444 -6.97 -13.81 21.18
CA GLY A 444 -5.77 -14.01 21.98
C GLY A 444 -4.98 -12.71 22.12
N GLY A 445 -3.93 -12.73 22.95
CA GLY A 445 -2.95 -11.65 23.04
C GLY A 445 -3.32 -10.50 23.97
N SER A 446 -2.35 -9.60 24.17
CA SER A 446 -2.46 -8.47 25.09
C SER A 446 -2.03 -7.15 24.45
N GLY A 447 -2.66 -6.05 24.86
CA GLY A 447 -2.32 -4.70 24.36
C GLY A 447 -2.73 -4.47 22.92
N ILE A 448 -3.82 -5.11 22.47
CA ILE A 448 -4.39 -4.92 21.14
C ILE A 448 -5.42 -3.79 21.18
N GLU A 449 -5.37 -2.86 20.23
CA GLU A 449 -6.35 -1.79 20.06
C GLU A 449 -7.00 -1.89 18.67
N ALA A 450 -8.33 -1.97 18.61
CA ALA A 450 -9.10 -1.90 17.38
C ALA A 450 -10.10 -0.75 17.46
N TYR A 451 -9.94 0.26 16.59
CA TYR A 451 -10.76 1.47 16.65
C TYR A 451 -11.07 2.12 15.30
N GLY A 452 -12.22 2.80 15.18
CA GLY A 452 -12.57 3.52 13.96
C GLY A 452 -12.69 2.61 12.72
N ASN A 453 -12.92 1.31 12.91
CA ASN A 453 -13.13 0.37 11.81
C ASN A 453 -14.62 0.31 11.43
N ARG A 454 -14.89 -0.10 10.19
CA ARG A 454 -16.23 -0.39 9.69
C ARG A 454 -16.33 -1.85 9.30
N VAL A 455 -17.29 -2.56 9.89
CA VAL A 455 -17.53 -3.98 9.64
C VAL A 455 -18.99 -4.13 9.21
N VAL A 456 -19.24 -4.53 7.97
CA VAL A 456 -20.61 -4.69 7.47
C VAL A 456 -20.79 -6.03 6.75
N SER A 457 -21.86 -6.73 7.05
CA SER A 457 -22.29 -7.91 6.29
C SER A 457 -23.81 -7.99 6.28
N SER A 458 -24.37 -8.14 5.08
CA SER A 458 -25.79 -8.35 4.83
C SER A 458 -26.22 -9.79 5.10
N GLY A 459 -25.26 -10.71 5.26
CA GLY A 459 -25.52 -12.14 5.37
C GLY A 459 -26.06 -12.76 4.09
N ARG A 460 -25.86 -12.10 2.94
CA ARG A 460 -26.34 -12.53 1.64
C ARG A 460 -25.21 -12.58 0.62
N LEU A 461 -25.32 -13.54 -0.29
CA LEU A 461 -24.54 -13.59 -1.52
C LEU A 461 -24.96 -12.45 -2.46
N PRO A 462 -24.16 -12.12 -3.49
CA PRO A 462 -24.50 -11.09 -4.46
C PRO A 462 -25.85 -11.30 -5.17
N ASP A 463 -26.30 -12.55 -5.28
CA ASP A 463 -27.60 -12.94 -5.84
C ASP A 463 -28.77 -12.89 -4.83
N GLY A 464 -28.50 -12.47 -3.59
CA GLY A 464 -29.48 -12.32 -2.51
C GLY A 464 -29.70 -13.55 -1.64
N ARG A 465 -29.16 -14.72 -2.01
CA ARG A 465 -29.28 -15.94 -1.19
C ARG A 465 -28.57 -15.78 0.16
N PRO A 466 -29.08 -16.37 1.25
CA PRO A 466 -28.41 -16.37 2.54
C PRO A 466 -27.02 -17.02 2.50
N ILE A 467 -26.09 -16.48 3.29
CA ILE A 467 -24.82 -17.14 3.62
C ILE A 467 -25.05 -18.01 4.86
N ALA A 468 -24.72 -19.31 4.77
CA ALA A 468 -25.08 -20.29 5.79
C ALA A 468 -24.18 -20.27 7.05
N ALA A 469 -22.90 -19.91 6.92
CA ALA A 469 -21.92 -19.92 8.01
C ALA A 469 -21.78 -18.56 8.75
N MET A 470 -22.79 -17.69 8.67
CA MET A 470 -22.75 -16.38 9.31
C MET A 470 -22.65 -16.49 10.83
N ASN A 471 -21.73 -15.73 11.44
CA ASN A 471 -21.58 -15.71 12.90
C ASN A 471 -21.63 -14.30 13.49
N VAL A 472 -20.53 -13.55 13.64
CA VAL A 472 -20.52 -12.26 14.38
C VAL A 472 -19.68 -11.19 13.72
N GLY A 473 -20.10 -9.91 13.78
CA GLY A 473 -19.32 -8.83 13.19
C GLY A 473 -17.96 -8.61 13.86
N MET A 474 -17.94 -8.36 15.17
CA MET A 474 -16.70 -8.16 15.91
C MET A 474 -16.71 -8.94 17.23
N TYR A 475 -15.56 -9.41 17.71
CA TYR A 475 -15.52 -10.00 19.04
C TYR A 475 -14.22 -9.76 19.83
N VAL A 476 -14.37 -9.78 21.15
CA VAL A 476 -13.28 -9.84 22.14
C VAL A 476 -13.53 -11.04 23.03
N TRP A 477 -12.81 -12.12 22.77
CA TRP A 477 -13.07 -13.41 23.40
C TRP A 477 -11.77 -14.18 23.62
N ASP A 478 -11.33 -14.29 24.88
CA ASP A 478 -10.26 -15.21 25.31
C ASP A 478 -10.62 -16.69 25.08
N ILE A 479 -10.61 -17.13 23.83
CA ILE A 479 -11.06 -18.47 23.40
C ILE A 479 -10.17 -19.57 23.99
N ASN A 480 -8.90 -19.27 24.25
CA ASN A 480 -7.89 -20.23 24.69
C ASN A 480 -7.66 -20.21 26.21
N GLY A 481 -8.43 -19.42 26.97
CA GLY A 481 -8.23 -19.25 28.41
C GLY A 481 -6.82 -18.78 28.75
N ALA A 482 -6.26 -17.87 27.94
CA ALA A 482 -4.92 -17.31 28.11
C ALA A 482 -4.85 -16.29 29.27
N SER A 483 -5.99 -15.77 29.70
CA SER A 483 -6.14 -14.98 30.94
C SER A 483 -5.81 -15.74 32.21
N ASN A 484 -5.95 -17.07 32.20
CA ASN A 484 -5.65 -17.95 33.34
C ASN A 484 -4.16 -18.26 33.50
N LEU A 485 -3.31 -17.87 32.54
CA LEU A 485 -1.88 -18.09 32.61
C LEU A 485 -1.22 -17.18 33.67
N ARG A 486 0.03 -17.53 34.03
CA ARG A 486 0.87 -16.79 34.96
C ARG A 486 2.27 -16.57 34.33
N PRO A 487 2.58 -15.37 33.83
CA PRO A 487 1.70 -14.20 33.69
C PRO A 487 0.57 -14.43 32.67
N ALA A 488 -0.55 -13.72 32.82
CA ALA A 488 -1.68 -13.78 31.89
C ALA A 488 -1.27 -13.23 30.52
N THR A 489 -1.63 -13.93 29.44
CA THR A 489 -1.29 -13.52 28.06
C THR A 489 -2.48 -13.03 27.25
N PHE A 490 -3.64 -12.87 27.91
CA PHE A 490 -4.80 -12.13 27.40
C PHE A 490 -5.16 -10.99 28.36
N GLY A 491 -5.30 -9.77 27.85
CA GLY A 491 -5.70 -8.61 28.64
C GLY A 491 -5.25 -7.27 28.06
N ARG A 492 -5.68 -6.15 28.64
CA ARG A 492 -5.37 -4.79 28.19
C ARG A 492 -5.77 -4.54 26.72
N ASN A 493 -6.79 -5.24 26.25
CA ASN A 493 -7.29 -5.11 24.89
C ASN A 493 -8.37 -4.03 24.81
N VAL A 494 -8.42 -3.28 23.72
CA VAL A 494 -9.29 -2.12 23.54
C VAL A 494 -10.06 -2.26 22.24
N LEU A 495 -11.39 -2.30 22.30
CA LEU A 495 -12.26 -2.22 21.14
C LEU A 495 -13.12 -0.96 21.26
N ARG A 496 -12.86 0.09 20.47
CA ARG A 496 -13.59 1.35 20.63
C ARG A 496 -13.91 2.10 19.35
N ASP A 497 -14.95 2.91 19.36
CA ASP A 497 -15.28 3.83 18.26
C ASP A 497 -15.43 3.13 16.89
N ASN A 498 -15.76 1.83 16.89
CA ASN A 498 -15.99 1.06 15.66
C ASN A 498 -17.46 1.14 15.27
N VAL A 499 -17.74 0.85 14.00
CA VAL A 499 -19.10 0.68 13.48
C VAL A 499 -19.24 -0.73 12.96
N SER A 500 -20.23 -1.47 13.44
CA SER A 500 -20.51 -2.84 13.00
C SER A 500 -21.99 -3.02 12.69
N GLY A 501 -22.32 -3.64 11.56
CA GLY A 501 -23.64 -4.13 11.24
C GLY A 501 -23.54 -5.51 10.62
N TRP A 502 -24.27 -6.49 11.14
CA TRP A 502 -24.03 -7.89 10.80
C TRP A 502 -25.34 -8.67 10.75
N THR A 503 -26.00 -8.56 9.62
CA THR A 503 -27.27 -9.23 9.38
C THR A 503 -27.05 -10.71 9.13
N ARG A 504 -27.79 -11.55 9.83
CA ARG A 504 -27.89 -12.99 9.60
C ARG A 504 -29.29 -13.29 9.11
N VAL A 505 -29.38 -14.15 8.10
CA VAL A 505 -30.66 -14.57 7.52
C VAL A 505 -30.86 -16.04 7.86
N GLY A 506 -31.91 -16.33 8.64
CA GLY A 506 -32.31 -17.68 9.00
C GLY A 506 -32.87 -18.45 7.81
N ALA A 507 -32.98 -19.78 7.96
CA ALA A 507 -33.58 -20.65 6.95
C ALA A 507 -35.07 -20.34 6.71
N ASP A 508 -35.75 -19.76 7.71
CA ASP A 508 -37.12 -19.25 7.65
C ASP A 508 -37.22 -17.85 7.02
N GLY A 509 -36.09 -17.30 6.54
CA GLY A 509 -36.01 -15.95 5.97
C GLY A 509 -36.02 -14.83 7.00
N ARG A 510 -36.13 -15.12 8.31
CA ARG A 510 -36.08 -14.10 9.34
C ARG A 510 -34.68 -13.56 9.47
N GLU A 511 -34.58 -12.26 9.69
CA GLU A 511 -33.31 -11.59 9.85
C GLU A 511 -33.08 -11.24 11.32
N ASN A 512 -31.85 -11.42 11.78
CA ASN A 512 -31.40 -10.86 13.05
C ASN A 512 -30.03 -10.20 12.85
N ASN A 513 -29.64 -9.35 13.78
CA ASN A 513 -28.35 -8.66 13.74
C ASN A 513 -27.43 -9.23 14.82
N ASN A 514 -26.15 -9.46 14.50
CA ASN A 514 -25.14 -9.90 15.47
C ASN A 514 -23.84 -9.10 15.32
N PRO A 515 -23.87 -7.79 15.57
CA PRO A 515 -22.77 -6.88 15.24
C PRO A 515 -21.52 -7.15 16.09
N MET A 516 -21.69 -7.59 17.33
CA MET A 516 -20.62 -7.67 18.32
C MET A 516 -20.86 -8.78 19.36
N TRP A 517 -19.81 -9.50 19.75
CA TRP A 517 -19.80 -10.43 20.88
C TRP A 517 -18.61 -10.14 21.81
N LEU A 518 -18.90 -9.61 23.00
CA LEU A 518 -17.93 -8.89 23.82
C LEU A 518 -17.78 -9.41 25.26
N PRO A 519 -17.74 -10.74 25.49
CA PRO A 519 -17.82 -11.30 26.85
C PRO A 519 -16.59 -10.96 27.72
N HIS A 520 -15.43 -10.69 27.10
CA HIS A 520 -14.18 -10.46 27.82
C HIS A 520 -13.69 -9.01 27.73
N CYS A 521 -14.61 -8.07 27.50
CA CYS A 521 -14.30 -6.64 27.41
C CYS A 521 -13.92 -5.98 28.73
N THR A 522 -14.00 -6.65 29.88
CA THR A 522 -13.52 -6.15 31.18
C THR A 522 -12.38 -7.02 31.75
N LEU A 523 -12.04 -8.11 31.07
CA LEU A 523 -11.08 -9.10 31.54
C LEU A 523 -9.65 -8.55 31.49
N ASN A 524 -8.92 -8.65 32.61
CA ASN A 524 -7.50 -8.26 32.73
C ASN A 524 -7.20 -6.86 32.19
N GLY A 525 -8.04 -5.87 32.54
CA GLY A 525 -7.86 -4.47 32.13
C GLY A 525 -8.21 -4.19 30.66
N SER A 526 -8.89 -5.10 29.99
CA SER A 526 -9.51 -4.83 28.69
C SER A 526 -10.67 -3.85 28.83
N ARG A 527 -11.01 -3.16 27.75
CA ARG A 527 -12.14 -2.20 27.69
C ARG A 527 -12.77 -2.16 26.32
N CYS A 528 -14.09 -2.00 26.27
CA CYS A 528 -14.82 -1.77 25.03
C CYS A 528 -15.77 -0.60 25.22
N ALA A 529 -15.73 0.38 24.31
CA ALA A 529 -16.47 1.63 24.48
C ALA A 529 -16.86 2.25 23.13
N ASN A 530 -18.00 2.95 23.08
CA ASN A 530 -18.42 3.75 21.90
C ASN A 530 -18.48 2.98 20.56
N ASN A 531 -18.61 1.65 20.59
CA ASN A 531 -18.83 0.89 19.37
C ASN A 531 -20.32 0.99 18.99
N ARG A 532 -20.59 1.34 17.74
CA ARG A 532 -21.94 1.58 17.24
C ARG A 532 -22.44 0.39 16.44
N ASP A 533 -23.62 -0.10 16.80
CA ASP A 533 -24.39 -1.00 15.95
C ASP A 533 -25.05 -0.20 14.81
N LEU A 534 -24.80 -0.58 13.56
CA LEU A 534 -25.44 0.00 12.38
C LEU A 534 -26.87 -0.53 12.17
N GLY A 535 -27.25 -1.58 12.88
CA GLY A 535 -28.50 -2.31 12.68
C GLY A 535 -28.45 -3.18 11.42
N LYS A 536 -29.59 -3.29 10.74
CA LYS A 536 -29.74 -4.10 9.54
C LYS A 536 -28.86 -3.57 8.39
N VAL A 537 -28.12 -4.48 7.77
CA VAL A 537 -27.23 -4.24 6.64
C VAL A 537 -27.80 -4.91 5.40
N THR A 538 -27.72 -4.24 4.26
CA THR A 538 -28.19 -4.75 2.96
C THR A 538 -27.02 -4.87 1.98
N LEU A 539 -27.24 -5.53 0.84
CA LEU A 539 -26.28 -5.52 -0.26
C LEU A 539 -25.97 -4.09 -0.76
N ALA A 540 -26.90 -3.15 -0.63
CA ALA A 540 -26.64 -1.74 -0.95
C ALA A 540 -25.67 -1.10 0.05
N THR A 541 -25.82 -1.41 1.34
CA THR A 541 -24.89 -0.98 2.39
C THR A 541 -23.48 -1.50 2.13
N GLU A 542 -23.34 -2.78 1.75
CA GLU A 542 -22.04 -3.36 1.39
C GLU A 542 -21.40 -2.66 0.18
N ARG A 543 -22.18 -2.36 -0.86
CA ARG A 543 -21.69 -1.59 -2.03
C ARG A 543 -21.24 -0.18 -1.64
N ALA A 544 -21.96 0.50 -0.76
CA ALA A 544 -21.60 1.85 -0.33
C ALA A 544 -20.24 1.90 0.40
N GLU A 545 -19.83 0.82 1.08
CA GLU A 545 -18.49 0.75 1.69
C GLU A 545 -17.37 0.81 0.65
N TRP A 546 -17.57 0.22 -0.53
CA TRP A 546 -16.60 0.35 -1.63
C TRP A 546 -16.42 1.82 -2.04
N ASP A 547 -17.52 2.55 -2.23
CA ASP A 547 -17.47 3.95 -2.62
C ASP A 547 -16.80 4.82 -1.55
N LEU A 548 -17.09 4.56 -0.27
CA LEU A 548 -16.43 5.22 0.86
C LEU A 548 -14.93 4.94 0.87
N TRP A 549 -14.51 3.71 0.60
CA TRP A 549 -13.09 3.36 0.56
C TRP A 549 -12.39 4.01 -0.64
N GLN A 550 -13.04 4.05 -1.80
CA GLN A 550 -12.53 4.75 -2.98
C GLN A 550 -12.41 6.27 -2.74
N GLN A 551 -13.37 6.87 -2.03
CA GLN A 551 -13.26 8.27 -1.58
C GLN A 551 -12.09 8.47 -0.63
N LYS A 552 -11.89 7.52 0.30
CA LYS A 552 -10.77 7.53 1.23
C LYS A 552 -9.41 7.43 0.53
N LEU A 553 -9.27 6.56 -0.47
CA LEU A 553 -8.08 6.48 -1.33
C LEU A 553 -7.81 7.82 -2.01
N ARG A 554 -8.84 8.40 -2.65
CA ARG A 554 -8.74 9.71 -3.33
C ARG A 554 -8.34 10.83 -2.36
N ALA A 555 -8.98 10.89 -1.20
CA ALA A 555 -8.70 11.89 -0.17
C ALA A 555 -7.27 11.77 0.38
N ALA A 556 -6.73 10.55 0.45
CA ALA A 556 -5.38 10.28 0.91
C ALA A 556 -4.32 10.33 -0.21
N GLY A 557 -4.70 10.51 -1.48
CA GLY A 557 -3.78 10.45 -2.62
C GLY A 557 -3.14 9.06 -2.80
N VAL A 558 -3.81 8.00 -2.36
CA VAL A 558 -3.30 6.63 -2.40
C VAL A 558 -3.83 5.90 -3.65
N ALA A 559 -2.92 5.23 -4.34
CA ALA A 559 -3.25 4.24 -5.38
C ALA A 559 -2.77 2.86 -4.94
N VAL A 560 -3.50 1.82 -5.32
CA VAL A 560 -3.23 0.42 -4.93
C VAL A 560 -2.99 -0.45 -6.16
N GLY A 561 -2.24 -1.54 -5.98
CA GLY A 561 -1.92 -2.51 -7.02
C GLY A 561 -0.67 -2.19 -7.81
N ALA A 562 -0.30 -3.12 -8.68
CA ALA A 562 0.74 -2.96 -9.67
C ALA A 562 0.38 -1.86 -10.68
N ARG A 563 1.39 -1.13 -11.14
CA ARG A 563 1.32 0.01 -12.05
C ARG A 563 1.86 -0.33 -13.43
#